data_AF-A0AAN8Y449-F1
#
_entry.id   AF-A0AAN8Y449-F1
#
_cell.length_a   1.000
_cell.length_b   1.000
_cell.length_c   1.000
_cell.angle_alpha   90.00
_cell.angle_beta   90.00
_cell.angle_gamma   90.00
#
_symmetry.space_group_name_H-M   'P 1'
#
loop_
_entity.id
_entity.type
_entity.pdbx_description
1 polymer ?
#
loop_
_entity_poly.entity_id
_entity_poly.type
_entity_poly.pdbx_seq_one_letter_code
_entity_poly.pdbx_strand_id
1 'polypeptide(L)'
;MKSYTHEIVTLWYRAPEVLLGSTHYSTAVDMWSVGCIFAEMVRRQALFPGDSEFQQLLHIFRLLGTPTDKQWPGVSSLRDWHVYPQWEPQNLASAVPALGPDGVDLLTKMLKFDPADRISAKAALDHPYFDSLDKSQF
;
A
#
# COMPACT_ATOMS: atom_id res chain seq x y z
N MET A 1 11.09 -22.58 -28.07
CA MET A 1 10.29 -22.64 -26.83
C MET A 1 10.58 -21.34 -26.07
N LYS A 2 9.67 -20.35 -26.10
CA LYS A 2 9.90 -19.08 -25.40
C LYS A 2 9.72 -19.34 -23.91
N SER A 3 10.81 -19.28 -23.16
CA SER A 3 10.75 -19.23 -21.70
C SER A 3 10.22 -17.84 -21.32
N TYR A 4 8.95 -17.77 -20.92
CA TYR A 4 8.40 -16.56 -20.35
C TYR A 4 8.94 -16.48 -18.92
N THR A 5 9.82 -15.52 -18.64
CA THR A 5 10.24 -15.23 -17.27
C THR A 5 9.00 -14.87 -16.46
N HIS A 6 8.75 -15.61 -15.38
CA HIS A 6 7.62 -15.42 -14.46
C HIS A 6 7.64 -14.07 -13.71
N GLU A 7 8.56 -13.17 -14.05
CA GLU A 7 8.85 -11.92 -13.33
C GLU A 7 8.45 -10.65 -14.11
N ILE A 8 7.49 -10.73 -15.03
CA ILE A 8 6.95 -9.53 -15.70
C ILE A 8 5.64 -9.09 -15.05
N VAL A 9 5.69 -8.83 -13.74
CA VAL A 9 4.64 -8.06 -13.03
C VAL A 9 5.34 -7.06 -12.13
N THR A 10 5.07 -5.77 -12.33
CA THR A 10 5.70 -4.69 -11.55
C THR A 10 5.43 -4.88 -10.06
N LEU A 11 6.49 -5.13 -9.30
CA LEU A 11 6.44 -5.43 -7.86
C LEU A 11 5.96 -4.24 -7.01
N TRP A 12 6.15 -3.02 -7.51
CA TRP A 12 6.04 -1.77 -6.76
C TRP A 12 4.65 -1.49 -6.16
N TYR A 13 3.62 -2.14 -6.72
CA TYR A 13 2.23 -1.96 -6.30
C TYR A 13 1.70 -3.15 -5.50
N ARG A 14 2.52 -4.18 -5.23
CA ARG A 14 2.08 -5.39 -4.54
C ARG A 14 1.85 -5.12 -3.05
N ALA A 15 0.69 -5.57 -2.56
CA ALA A 15 0.29 -5.39 -1.16
C ALA A 15 1.12 -6.26 -0.20
N PRO A 16 1.33 -5.82 1.06
CA PRO A 16 2.19 -6.52 2.02
C PRO A 16 1.69 -7.93 2.34
N GLU A 17 0.38 -8.17 2.38
CA GLU A 17 -0.20 -9.50 2.60
C GLU A 17 0.12 -10.48 1.47
N VAL A 18 0.25 -10.00 0.24
CA VAL A 18 0.66 -10.82 -0.90
C VAL A 18 2.14 -11.15 -0.79
N LEU A 19 2.97 -10.14 -0.46
CA LEU A 19 4.42 -10.29 -0.28
C LEU A 19 4.79 -11.20 0.91
N LEU A 20 3.92 -11.26 1.93
CA LEU A 20 4.11 -12.10 3.12
C LEU A 20 3.45 -13.48 2.99
N GLY A 21 2.92 -13.82 1.81
CA GLY A 21 2.43 -15.16 1.52
C GLY A 21 1.04 -15.49 2.09
N SER A 22 0.21 -14.49 2.37
CA SER A 22 -1.19 -14.71 2.74
C SER A 22 -1.91 -15.46 1.61
N THR A 23 -2.68 -16.49 1.97
CA THR A 23 -3.54 -17.23 1.03
C THR A 23 -4.90 -16.57 0.82
N HIS A 24 -5.22 -15.56 1.62
CA HIS A 24 -6.50 -14.85 1.58
C HIS A 24 -6.35 -13.53 0.86
N TYR A 25 -6.69 -13.53 -0.43
CA TYR A 25 -6.75 -12.33 -1.24
C TYR A 25 -8.18 -11.77 -1.24
N SER A 26 -8.29 -10.45 -1.11
CA SER A 26 -9.56 -9.73 -1.18
C SER A 26 -9.37 -8.48 -2.05
N THR A 27 -10.44 -7.72 -2.27
CA THR A 27 -10.40 -6.43 -2.98
C THR A 27 -9.47 -5.39 -2.32
N ALA A 28 -9.01 -5.64 -1.07
CA ALA A 28 -8.06 -4.76 -0.39
C ALA A 28 -6.70 -4.69 -1.11
N VAL A 29 -6.27 -5.75 -1.81
CA VAL A 29 -4.99 -5.73 -2.55
C VAL A 29 -5.00 -4.70 -3.68
N ASP A 30 -6.17 -4.50 -4.30
CA ASP A 30 -6.37 -3.49 -5.33
C ASP A 30 -6.29 -2.09 -4.71
N MET A 31 -6.88 -1.90 -3.53
CA MET A 31 -6.86 -0.61 -2.83
C MET A 31 -5.46 -0.19 -2.40
N TRP A 32 -4.59 -1.14 -2.03
CA TRP A 32 -3.18 -0.86 -1.82
C TRP A 32 -2.49 -0.39 -3.11
N SER A 33 -2.71 -1.12 -4.21
CA SER A 33 -2.15 -0.77 -5.52
C SER A 33 -2.57 0.63 -5.95
N VAL A 34 -3.84 0.98 -5.77
CA VAL A 34 -4.38 2.33 -6.03
C VAL A 34 -3.70 3.37 -5.15
N GLY A 35 -3.48 3.09 -3.86
CA GLY A 35 -2.72 3.98 -2.97
C GLY A 35 -1.30 4.26 -3.46
N CYS A 36 -0.57 3.21 -3.87
CA CYS A 36 0.77 3.35 -4.42
C CYS A 36 0.77 4.20 -5.71
N ILE A 37 -0.15 3.94 -6.64
CA ILE A 37 -0.29 4.71 -7.89
C ILE A 37 -0.70 6.16 -7.59
N PHE A 38 -1.60 6.38 -6.64
CA PHE A 38 -2.04 7.70 -6.23
C PHE A 38 -0.86 8.53 -5.71
N ALA A 39 -0.07 7.97 -4.80
CA ALA A 39 1.14 8.63 -4.32
C ALA A 39 2.13 8.91 -5.46
N GLU A 40 2.33 7.94 -6.36
CA GLU A 40 3.21 8.08 -7.53
C GLU A 40 2.78 9.20 -8.48
N MET A 41 1.49 9.33 -8.77
CA MET A 41 0.96 10.43 -9.60
C MET A 41 1.28 11.80 -9.00
N VAL A 42 1.21 11.94 -7.67
CA VAL A 42 1.50 13.20 -6.97
C VAL A 42 3.00 13.53 -7.01
N ARG A 43 3.86 12.54 -6.73
CA ARG A 43 5.31 12.75 -6.58
C ARG A 43 6.14 12.50 -7.84
N ARG A 44 5.53 11.97 -8.91
CA ARG A 44 6.14 11.55 -10.19
C ARG A 44 7.24 10.48 -10.06
N GLN A 45 7.22 9.72 -8.98
CA GLN A 45 8.18 8.67 -8.67
C GLN A 45 7.45 7.56 -7.91
N ALA A 46 7.81 6.31 -8.16
CA ALA A 46 7.23 5.17 -7.46
C ALA A 46 7.39 5.31 -5.94
N LEU A 47 6.33 4.98 -5.20
CA LEU A 47 6.34 5.07 -3.74
C LEU A 47 7.25 4.00 -3.10
N PHE A 48 7.23 2.79 -3.66
CA PHE A 48 7.99 1.64 -3.17
C PHE A 48 8.70 0.94 -4.35
N PRO A 49 9.86 1.44 -4.80
CA PRO A 49 10.60 0.86 -5.93
C PRO A 49 11.52 -0.28 -5.46
N GLY A 50 10.95 -1.43 -5.11
CA GLY A 50 11.72 -2.63 -4.76
C GLY A 50 12.10 -3.49 -5.98
N ASP A 51 13.30 -4.06 -5.95
CA ASP A 51 13.83 -4.99 -6.96
C ASP A 51 13.64 -6.48 -6.59
N SER A 52 13.18 -6.76 -5.37
CA SER A 52 12.81 -8.09 -4.87
C SER A 52 11.72 -8.00 -3.81
N GLU A 53 10.99 -9.08 -3.54
CA GLU A 53 9.89 -9.08 -2.55
C GLU A 53 10.36 -8.63 -1.16
N PHE A 54 11.55 -9.08 -0.76
CA PHE A 54 12.17 -8.64 0.48
C PHE A 54 12.47 -7.13 0.46
N GLN A 55 13.08 -6.63 -0.61
CA GLN A 55 13.41 -5.21 -0.72
C GLN A 55 12.15 -4.33 -0.78
N GLN A 56 11.10 -4.81 -1.44
CA GLN A 56 9.78 -4.17 -1.47
C GLN A 56 9.21 -4.01 -0.06
N LEU A 57 9.23 -5.08 0.75
CA LEU A 57 8.80 -5.03 2.15
C LEU A 57 9.66 -4.06 2.98
N LEU A 58 10.98 -4.02 2.76
CA LEU A 58 11.84 -3.04 3.43
C LEU A 58 11.46 -1.60 3.08
N HIS A 59 11.14 -1.30 1.82
CA HIS A 59 10.67 0.02 1.42
C HIS A 59 9.35 0.40 2.10
N ILE A 60 8.40 -0.55 2.14
CA ILE A 60 7.11 -0.37 2.79
C ILE A 60 7.30 -0.08 4.29
N PHE A 61 8.03 -0.94 5.01
CA PHE A 61 8.22 -0.81 6.45
C PHE A 61 9.06 0.40 6.83
N ARG A 62 10.03 0.78 6.01
CA ARG A 62 10.82 1.98 6.26
C ARG A 62 9.98 3.26 6.22
N LEU A 63 8.96 3.32 5.36
CA LEU A 63 8.06 4.47 5.28
C LEU A 63 6.91 4.40 6.29
N LEU A 64 6.20 3.28 6.33
CA LEU A 64 4.96 3.12 7.10
C LEU A 64 5.18 2.57 8.51
N GLY A 65 6.43 2.27 8.87
CA GLY A 65 6.79 1.58 10.10
C GLY A 65 6.70 0.06 9.94
N THR A 66 7.40 -0.66 10.80
CA THR A 66 7.32 -2.13 10.83
C THR A 66 6.00 -2.52 11.50
N PRO A 67 5.13 -3.33 10.84
CA PRO A 67 3.83 -3.65 11.39
C PRO A 67 3.97 -4.47 12.66
N THR A 68 3.14 -4.13 13.64
CA THR A 68 3.01 -4.87 14.91
C THR A 68 1.72 -5.69 14.91
N ASP A 69 1.65 -6.72 15.75
CA ASP A 69 0.42 -7.50 15.96
C ASP A 69 -0.77 -6.67 16.46
N LYS A 70 -0.53 -5.46 16.98
CA LYS A 70 -1.60 -4.50 17.32
C LYS A 70 -2.19 -3.84 16.08
N GLN A 71 -1.38 -3.55 15.08
CA GLN A 71 -1.81 -2.88 13.83
C GLN A 71 -2.30 -3.88 12.79
N TRP A 72 -1.78 -5.10 12.83
CA TRP A 72 -2.18 -6.19 11.95
C TRP A 72 -2.06 -7.52 12.71
N PRO A 73 -3.15 -7.96 13.36
CA PRO A 73 -3.14 -9.18 14.16
C PRO A 73 -2.73 -10.41 13.34
N GLY A 74 -1.68 -11.11 13.79
CA GLY A 74 -1.20 -12.33 13.15
C GLY A 74 -0.19 -12.11 12.02
N VAL A 75 0.24 -10.86 11.76
CA VAL A 75 1.24 -10.56 10.71
C VAL A 75 2.52 -11.34 10.87
N SER A 76 2.97 -11.53 12.12
CA SER A 76 4.19 -12.26 12.46
C SER A 76 4.10 -13.77 12.23
N SER A 77 2.88 -14.29 12.02
CA SER A 77 2.60 -15.71 11.77
C SER A 77 2.40 -16.04 10.29
N LEU A 78 2.52 -15.04 9.40
CA LEU A 78 2.40 -15.26 7.96
C LEU A 78 3.57 -16.09 7.43
N ARG A 79 3.31 -16.89 6.39
CA ARG A 79 4.23 -17.89 5.85
C ARG A 79 5.61 -17.33 5.52
N ASP A 80 5.63 -16.16 4.88
CA ASP A 80 6.85 -15.55 4.37
C ASP A 80 7.31 -14.38 5.27
N TRP A 81 6.87 -14.36 6.54
CA TRP A 81 7.36 -13.41 7.53
C TRP A 81 8.80 -13.72 7.94
N HIS A 82 9.62 -12.66 7.97
CA HIS A 82 11.01 -12.69 8.41
C HIS A 82 11.23 -11.70 9.56
N VAL A 83 12.40 -11.76 10.19
CA VAL A 83 12.80 -10.72 11.15
C VAL A 83 13.21 -9.47 10.38
N TYR A 84 12.41 -8.42 10.49
CA TYR A 84 12.69 -7.11 9.90
C TYR A 84 13.27 -6.14 10.94
N PRO A 85 14.09 -5.16 10.53
CA PRO A 85 14.41 -4.02 11.38
C PRO A 85 13.13 -3.32 11.85
N GLN A 86 13.17 -2.78 13.06
CA GLN A 86 12.02 -2.08 13.64
C GLN A 86 12.13 -0.60 13.29
N TRP A 87 11.19 -0.12 12.47
CA TRP A 87 11.06 1.29 12.12
C TRP A 87 9.78 1.89 12.69
N GLU A 88 9.88 3.12 13.15
CA GLU A 88 8.71 3.95 13.45
C GLU A 88 8.10 4.49 12.14
N PRO A 89 6.77 4.65 12.07
CA PRO A 89 6.12 5.24 10.92
C PRO A 89 6.61 6.67 10.68
N GLN A 90 6.97 6.97 9.43
CA GLN A 90 7.26 8.33 9.01
C GLN A 90 5.95 9.08 8.71
N ASN A 91 6.03 10.41 8.70
CA ASN A 91 4.90 11.22 8.24
C ASN A 91 4.71 11.03 6.73
N LEU A 92 3.61 10.40 6.33
CA LEU A 92 3.29 10.14 4.93
C LEU A 92 3.17 11.41 4.09
N ALA A 93 2.75 12.54 4.70
CA ALA A 93 2.71 13.84 4.04
C ALA A 93 4.10 14.27 3.51
N SER A 94 5.18 13.88 4.17
CA SER A 94 6.54 14.15 3.72
C SER A 94 6.91 13.38 2.45
N ALA A 95 6.27 12.23 2.20
CA ALA A 95 6.42 11.48 0.95
C ALA A 95 5.53 12.02 -0.18
N VAL A 96 4.51 12.83 0.11
CA VAL A 96 3.64 13.42 -0.90
C VAL A 96 3.39 14.90 -0.58
N PRO A 97 4.44 15.76 -0.63
CA PRO A 97 4.35 17.13 -0.12
C PRO A 97 3.40 18.04 -0.91
N ALA A 98 3.07 17.67 -2.15
CA ALA A 98 2.09 18.38 -2.98
C ALA A 98 0.64 17.94 -2.71
N LEU A 99 0.43 16.92 -1.87
CA LEU A 99 -0.90 16.42 -1.54
C LEU A 99 -1.48 17.17 -0.35
N GLY A 100 -2.70 17.68 -0.51
CA GLY A 100 -3.44 18.32 0.57
C GLY A 100 -3.82 17.34 1.69
N PRO A 101 -4.27 17.85 2.85
CA PRO A 101 -4.56 17.03 4.03
C PRO A 101 -5.58 15.92 3.77
N ASP A 102 -6.66 16.20 3.04
CA ASP A 102 -7.68 15.18 2.71
C ASP A 102 -7.13 14.07 1.81
N GLY A 103 -6.18 14.42 0.94
CA GLY A 103 -5.51 13.43 0.09
C GLY A 103 -4.54 12.57 0.88
N VAL A 104 -3.78 13.15 1.82
CA VAL A 104 -2.89 12.40 2.72
C VAL A 104 -3.72 11.47 3.60
N ASP A 105 -4.85 11.93 4.10
CA ASP A 105 -5.79 11.13 4.88
C ASP A 105 -6.36 9.95 4.08
N LEU A 106 -6.83 10.20 2.84
CA LEU A 106 -7.27 9.14 1.94
C LEU A 106 -6.16 8.12 1.66
N LEU A 107 -4.96 8.59 1.33
CA LEU A 107 -3.80 7.75 1.05
C LEU A 107 -3.42 6.89 2.27
N THR A 108 -3.48 7.48 3.48
CA THR A 108 -3.23 6.76 4.74
C THR A 108 -4.25 5.63 4.94
N LYS A 109 -5.52 5.84 4.57
CA LYS A 109 -6.56 4.81 4.64
C LYS A 109 -6.39 3.71 3.56
N MET A 110 -5.85 4.06 2.39
CA MET A 110 -5.51 3.10 1.32
C MET A 110 -4.30 2.23 1.66
N LEU A 111 -3.33 2.77 2.41
CA LEU A 111 -2.07 2.09 2.76
C LEU A 111 -2.07 1.47 4.18
N LYS A 112 -3.24 1.08 4.69
CA LYS A 112 -3.33 0.31 5.93
C LYS A 112 -2.73 -1.09 5.74
N PHE A 113 -1.95 -1.53 6.73
CA PHE A 113 -1.33 -2.86 6.74
C PHE A 113 -2.38 -3.97 6.78
N ASP A 114 -3.24 -3.96 7.78
CA ASP A 114 -4.33 -4.92 7.87
C ASP A 114 -5.31 -4.72 6.70
N PRO A 115 -5.50 -5.73 5.84
CA PRO A 115 -6.45 -5.65 4.74
C PRO A 115 -7.89 -5.37 5.20
N ALA A 116 -8.26 -5.75 6.43
CA ALA A 116 -9.59 -5.51 6.99
C ALA A 116 -9.84 -4.04 7.34
N ASP A 117 -8.80 -3.29 7.71
CA ASP A 117 -8.86 -1.87 8.05
C ASP A 117 -8.67 -0.96 6.82
N ARG A 118 -8.30 -1.54 5.67
CA ARG A 118 -8.05 -0.79 4.44
C ARG A 118 -9.36 -0.30 3.83
N ILE A 119 -9.41 0.98 3.45
CA ILE A 119 -10.62 1.58 2.87
C ILE A 119 -11.04 0.84 1.60
N SER A 120 -12.33 0.55 1.46
CA SER A 120 -12.88 -0.02 0.23
C SER A 120 -12.99 1.03 -0.88
N ALA A 121 -13.02 0.60 -2.14
CA ALA A 121 -13.22 1.50 -3.27
C ALA A 121 -14.51 2.34 -3.13
N LYS A 122 -15.59 1.71 -2.67
CA LYS A 122 -16.87 2.39 -2.42
C LYS A 122 -16.72 3.50 -1.37
N ALA A 123 -16.13 3.18 -0.21
CA ALA A 123 -15.92 4.17 0.84
C ALA A 123 -14.92 5.27 0.43
N ALA A 124 -13.95 4.94 -0.43
CA ALA A 124 -13.00 5.91 -0.97
C ALA A 124 -13.68 6.96 -1.86
N LEU A 125 -14.67 6.59 -2.67
CA LEU A 125 -15.43 7.53 -3.51
C LEU A 125 -16.24 8.54 -2.68
N ASP A 126 -16.63 8.17 -1.46
CA ASP A 126 -17.33 9.02 -0.51
C ASP A 126 -16.38 9.85 0.37
N HIS A 127 -15.06 9.78 0.14
CA HIS A 127 -14.07 10.52 0.94
C HIS A 127 -14.09 12.03 0.61
N PRO A 128 -13.85 12.92 1.61
CA PRO A 128 -13.79 14.38 1.41
C PRO A 128 -12.84 14.86 0.30
N TYR A 129 -11.81 14.05 0.01
CA TYR A 129 -10.87 14.31 -1.09
C TYR A 129 -11.56 14.47 -2.45
N PHE A 130 -12.71 13.81 -2.65
CA PHE A 130 -13.47 13.84 -3.89
C PHE A 130 -14.73 14.72 -3.82
N ASP A 131 -14.95 15.49 -2.75
CA ASP A 131 -16.16 16.32 -2.59
C ASP A 131 -16.26 17.46 -3.61
N SER A 132 -15.13 17.87 -4.19
CA SER A 132 -15.08 18.89 -5.24
C SER A 132 -15.39 18.34 -6.64
N LEU A 133 -15.48 17.02 -6.81
CA LEU A 133 -15.76 16.40 -8.11
C LEU A 133 -17.26 16.30 -8.35
N ASP A 134 -17.66 16.52 -9.61
CA ASP A 134 -19.00 16.16 -10.05
C ASP A 134 -19.13 14.64 -10.16
N LYS A 135 -19.83 14.04 -9.19
CA LYS A 135 -20.04 12.59 -9.11
C LYS A 135 -21.21 12.11 -9.97
N SER A 136 -21.91 12.98 -10.69
CA SER A 136 -23.09 12.62 -11.51
C SER A 136 -22.77 11.74 -12.74
N GLN A 137 -21.49 11.57 -13.06
CA GLN A 137 -21.02 10.83 -14.24
C GLN A 137 -20.50 9.41 -13.94
N PHE A 138 -20.60 8.93 -12.69
CA PHE A 138 -20.04 7.65 -12.25
C PHE A 138 -21.09 6.74 -11.60
#